data_AF-A0A7S6M4G1-F1
#
_entry.id   AF-A0A7S6M4G1-F1
#
_cell.length_a   1.000
_cell.length_b   1.000
_cell.length_c   1.000
_cell.angle_alpha   90.00
_cell.angle_beta   90.00
_cell.angle_gamma   90.00
#
_symmetry.space_group_name_H-M   'P 1'
#
loop_
_entity.id
_entity.type
_entity.pdbx_description
1 polymer ?
#
loop_
_entity_poly.entity_id
_entity_poly.type
_entity_poly.pdbx_seq_one_letter_code
_entity_poly.pdbx_strand_id
1 'polypeptide(L)' 'MTHTFTLAFLQGQELWIVLLVILVLFGGKKIPELMRGVGKGVGELQKGLDEGKRSVDYSAKSEPADPASKTDDDSK' A
#
# COMPACT_ATOMS: atom_id res chain seq x y z
N MET A 1 -23.80 -19.02 27.93
CA MET A 1 -22.39 -18.57 27.85
C MET A 1 -21.46 -19.67 27.32
N THR A 2 -21.70 -20.95 27.58
CA THR A 2 -20.97 -22.08 26.98
C THR A 2 -21.21 -22.26 25.47
N HIS A 3 -22.41 -21.96 24.98
CA HIS A 3 -22.76 -22.10 23.55
C HIS A 3 -22.07 -21.08 22.63
N THR A 4 -21.87 -19.84 23.11
CA THR A 4 -21.09 -18.83 22.35
C THR A 4 -19.61 -19.20 22.30
N PHE A 5 -19.10 -19.81 23.38
CA PHE A 5 -17.73 -20.31 23.43
C PHE A 5 -17.52 -21.43 22.41
N THR A 6 -18.45 -22.39 22.30
CA THR A 6 -18.36 -23.45 21.26
C THR A 6 -18.45 -22.90 19.83
N LEU A 7 -19.24 -21.85 19.58
CA LEU A 7 -19.31 -21.23 18.25
C LEU A 7 -18.03 -20.44 17.90
N ALA A 8 -17.46 -19.71 18.86
CA ALA A 8 -16.17 -19.03 18.68
C ALA A 8 -15.00 -20.03 18.57
N PHE A 9 -15.04 -21.13 19.33
CA PHE A 9 -14.08 -22.22 19.23
C PHE A 9 -14.19 -22.91 17.88
N LEU A 10 -15.39 -23.15 17.35
CA LEU A 10 -15.58 -23.76 16.03
C LEU A 10 -15.07 -22.86 14.90
N GLN A 11 -15.37 -21.55 14.94
CA GLN A 11 -14.90 -20.57 13.94
C GLN A 11 -13.37 -20.42 13.94
N GLY A 12 -12.74 -20.38 15.11
CA GLY A 12 -11.29 -20.23 15.22
C GLY A 12 -10.53 -21.51 14.89
N GLN A 13 -11.03 -22.67 15.32
CA GLN A 13 -10.37 -23.97 15.08
C GLN A 13 -10.44 -24.39 13.61
N GLU A 14 -11.51 -24.06 12.88
CA GLU A 14 -11.59 -24.29 11.43
C GLU A 14 -10.45 -23.59 10.69
N LEU A 15 -10.19 -22.31 11.01
CA LEU A 15 -9.08 -21.56 10.39
C LEU A 15 -7.73 -22.19 10.70
N TRP A 16 -7.52 -22.69 11.93
CA TRP A 16 -6.30 -23.41 12.29
C TRP A 16 -6.13 -24.73 11.54
N ILE A 17 -7.20 -25.50 11.36
CA ILE A 17 -7.21 -26.73 10.57
C ILE A 17 -6.93 -26.45 9.09
N VAL A 18 -7.57 -25.45 8.51
CA VAL A 18 -7.35 -25.05 7.10
C VAL A 18 -5.91 -24.57 6.91
N LEU A 19 -5.39 -23.76 7.83
CA LEU A 19 -4.00 -23.32 7.82
C LEU A 19 -3.04 -24.51 7.87
N LEU A 20 -3.31 -25.50 8.72
CA LEU A 20 -2.49 -26.70 8.83
C LEU A 20 -2.50 -27.52 7.54
N VAL A 21 -3.67 -27.71 6.92
CA VAL A 21 -3.81 -28.41 5.63
C VAL A 21 -3.01 -27.69 4.54
N ILE A 22 -3.14 -26.37 4.41
CA ILE A 22 -2.36 -25.56 3.46
C ILE A 22 -0.86 -25.69 3.76
N LEU A 23 -0.46 -25.68 5.04
CA LEU A 23 0.93 -25.82 5.46
C LEU A 23 1.52 -27.19 5.10
N VAL A 24 0.71 -28.26 5.12
CA VAL A 24 1.15 -29.61 4.73
C VAL A 24 1.26 -29.71 3.21
N LEU A 25 0.29 -29.15 2.47
CA LEU A 25 0.27 -29.18 1.00
C LEU A 25 1.37 -28.30 0.37
N PHE A 26 1.53 -27.08 0.88
CA PHE A 26 2.50 -26.10 0.35
C PHE A 26 3.83 -26.11 1.12
N GLY A 27 3.87 -26.65 2.34
CA GLY A 27 5.05 -26.59 3.22
C GLY A 27 5.15 -25.26 3.99
N GLY A 28 5.65 -25.33 5.22
CA GLY A 28 5.80 -24.15 6.09
C GLY A 28 6.74 -23.05 5.60
N LYS A 29 7.51 -23.32 4.55
CA LYS A 29 8.44 -22.36 3.96
C LYS A 29 7.84 -21.57 2.80
N LYS A 30 6.76 -22.04 2.15
CA LYS A 30 6.20 -21.38 0.96
C LYS A 30 5.35 -20.16 1.28
N ILE A 31 4.52 -20.19 2.32
CA ILE A 31 3.72 -19.03 2.73
C ILE A 31 4.61 -17.81 3.07
N PRO A 32 5.69 -17.94 3.88
CA PRO A 32 6.59 -16.82 4.18
C PRO A 32 7.43 -16.36 2.98
N GLU A 33 7.84 -17.30 2.12
CA GLU A 33 8.62 -17.02 0.91
C GLU A 33 7.79 -16.19 -0.08
N LEU A 34 6.52 -16.55 -0.27
CA LEU A 34 5.57 -15.78 -1.08
C LEU A 34 5.28 -14.40 -0.46
N MET A 35 5.04 -14.31 0.86
CA MET A 35 4.86 -13.01 1.52
C MET A 35 6.07 -12.09 1.35
N ARG A 36 7.29 -12.61 1.44
CA ARG A 36 8.51 -11.82 1.25
C ARG A 36 8.64 -11.33 -0.19
N GLY A 37 8.27 -12.15 -1.17
CA GLY A 37 8.23 -11.77 -2.59
C GLY A 37 7.19 -10.68 -2.87
N VAL A 38 5.95 -10.90 -2.43
CA VAL A 38 4.84 -9.94 -2.59
C VAL A 38 5.12 -8.65 -1.85
N GLY A 39 5.61 -8.72 -0.61
CA GLY A 39 5.93 -7.55 0.21
C GLY A 39 7.02 -6.67 -0.40
N LYS A 40 8.03 -7.27 -1.03
CA LYS A 40 9.03 -6.51 -1.80
C LYS A 40 8.41 -5.84 -3.03
N GLY A 41 7.62 -6.58 -3.81
CA GLY A 41 6.95 -6.05 -4.99
C GLY A 41 6.01 -4.89 -4.68
N VAL A 42 5.16 -5.02 -3.65
CA VAL A 42 4.27 -3.94 -3.18
C VAL A 42 5.07 -2.74 -2.67
N GLY A 43 6.19 -2.97 -1.97
CA GLY A 43 7.06 -1.90 -1.49
C GLY A 43 7.74 -1.10 -2.60
N GLU A 44 8.22 -1.77 -3.65
CA GLU A 44 8.79 -1.10 -4.84
C GLU A 44 7.72 -0.37 -5.63
N LEU A 45 6.52 -0.94 -5.75
CA LEU A 45 5.39 -0.30 -6.40
C LEU A 45 4.98 0.98 -5.68
N GLN A 46 4.90 0.96 -4.34
CA GLN A 46 4.54 2.13 -3.55
C GLN A 46 5.59 3.24 -3.68
N LYS A 47 6.88 2.91 -3.69
CA LYS A 47 7.97 3.88 -3.94
C LYS A 47 7.87 4.51 -5.33
N GLY A 48 7.65 3.70 -6.38
CA GLY A 48 7.48 4.21 -7.73
C GLY A 48 6.25 5.12 -7.87
N LEU A 49 5.16 4.82 -7.17
CA LEU A 49 3.97 5.67 -7.13
C LEU A 49 4.23 7.00 -6.41
N ASP A 50 4.97 7.00 -5.30
CA ASP A 50 5.34 8.24 -4.59
C ASP A 50 6.29 9.12 -5.39
N GLU A 51 7.29 8.53 -6.06
CA GLU A 51 8.20 9.24 -6.96
C GLU A 51 7.45 9.83 -8.16
N GLY A 52 6.51 9.07 -8.73
CA GLY A 52 5.61 9.51 -9.80
C GLY A 52 4.71 10.66 -9.36
N LYS A 53 4.11 10.60 -8.17
CA LYS A 53 3.33 11.71 -7.62
C LYS A 53 4.17 12.95 -7.41
N ARG A 54 5.37 12.79 -6.85
CA ARG A 54 6.27 13.92 -6.55
C ARG A 54 6.78 14.62 -7.81
N SER A 55 7.00 13.88 -8.89
CA SER A 55 7.38 14.42 -10.20
C SER A 55 6.22 15.11 -10.93
N VAL A 56 4.99 14.60 -10.78
CA VAL A 56 3.77 15.25 -11.28
C VAL A 56 3.47 16.54 -10.52
N ASP A 57 3.59 16.54 -9.18
CA ASP A 57 3.42 17.74 -8.35
C ASP A 57 4.49 18.81 -8.64
N TYR A 58 5.74 18.40 -8.89
CA TYR A 58 6.80 19.33 -9.28
C TYR A 58 6.55 19.94 -10.67
N SER A 59 6.04 19.15 -11.63
CA SER A 59 5.70 19.65 -12.98
C SER A 59 4.49 20.56 -12.97
N ALA A 60 3.47 20.28 -12.14
CA ALA A 60 2.31 21.16 -11.98
C ALA A 60 2.66 22.49 -11.28
N LYS A 61 3.75 22.53 -10.50
CA LYS A 61 4.23 23.75 -9.83
C LYS A 61 5.25 24.55 -10.64
N SER A 62 5.66 24.06 -11.81
CA SER A 62 6.67 24.70 -12.67
C SER A 62 6.12 25.21 -14.00
N GLU A 63 4.79 25.32 -14.14
CA GLU A 63 4.23 26.30 -15.08
C GLU A 63 4.72 27.69 -14.66
N PRO A 64 5.46 28.42 -15.53
CA PRO A 64 6.19 29.60 -15.15
C PRO A 64 5.19 30.68 -14.74
N ALA A 65 5.25 31.08 -13.48
CA ALA A 65 4.88 32.43 -13.10
C ALA A 65 5.82 33.38 -13.87
N ASP A 66 5.34 33.88 -15.00
CA ASP A 66 5.98 34.90 -15.82
C ASP A 66 6.41 36.10 -14.94
N PRO A 67 7.72 36.41 -14.88
CA PRO A 67 8.24 37.56 -14.16
C PRO A 67 8.39 38.79 -15.06
N ALA A 68 7.36 39.22 -15.79
CA ALA A 68 7.42 40.48 -16.54
C ALA A 68 6.05 41.12 -16.83
N SER A 69 5.49 41.85 -15.86
CA SER A 69 4.67 43.03 -16.16
C SER A 69 5.14 44.23 -15.34
N LYS A 70 6.27 44.82 -15.75
CA LYS A 70 6.58 46.22 -15.46
C LYS A 70 6.06 47.05 -16.63
N THR A 71 5.06 47.89 -16.37
CA THR A 71 4.86 49.17 -17.06
C THR A 71 3.92 50.00 -16.19
N ASP A 72 4.53 50.96 -15.49
CA ASP A 72 4.14 52.37 -15.50
C ASP A 72 2.62 52.66 -15.55
N ASP A 73 2.07 53.13 -14.43
CA ASP A 73 1.09 54.21 -14.47
C ASP A 73 1.26 55.09 -13.23
N ASP A 74 2.10 56.10 -13.43
CA ASP A 74 2.15 57.34 -12.66
C ASP A 74 0.90 58.15 -13.02
N SER A 75 -0.07 58.27 -12.10
CA SER A 75 -1.01 59.39 -12.10
C SER A 75 -1.75 59.55 -10.77
N LYS A 76 -1.21 60.49 -9.99
CA LYS A 76 -1.90 61.60 -9.30
C LYS A 76 -2.95 61.31 -8.23
#